data_AF-A0A4R4WPY3-F1
#
_entry.id   AF-A0A4R4WPY3-F1
#
_cell.length_a   1.000
_cell.length_b   1.000
_cell.length_c   1.000
_cell.angle_alpha   90.00
_cell.angle_beta   90.00
_cell.angle_gamma   90.00
#
_symmetry.space_group_name_H-M   'P 1'
#
loop_
_entity.id
_entity.type
_entity.pdbx_description
1 polymer ?
#
loop_
_entity_poly.entity_id
_entity_poly.type
_entity_poly.pdbx_seq_one_letter_code
_entity_poly.pdbx_strand_id
1 'polypeptide(L)'
;MSRSLGADDSCPPADVDEAAARFRSLTNGKRLLIVLDNALDTTQVRPLLPADPGCGVLITSRRMPASLDGTHQEFLDVLPDSDAIALLTRLVGAERTGAEARATADVVRLCGRLPLAISLAAARENSHPGWSVHTMAERLVVEERRLSELRSDDRGVRAGFAVGYHGLDHDHRHLFRLIALLDRSDIDAPVAAALADVPQWRAEALLEELCAARLTESHAPGRHRMHDLLRLFARERALEEDTEAERRQAVRRGLHCYLATARATARLANSRYPWRLEIGPAVADHRGLRFTDLHSVHAWIDAEAGNLPGSSARRAQPGTTGSR
;
A
#
# COMPACT_ATOMS: atom_id res chain seq x y z
N MET A 1 -25.33 -19.92 3.06
CA MET A 1 -25.40 -20.40 1.66
C MET A 1 -26.29 -21.63 1.51
N SER A 2 -26.03 -22.76 2.18
CA SER A 2 -26.77 -24.01 1.95
C SER A 2 -28.28 -23.92 2.21
N ARG A 3 -28.72 -23.16 3.23
CA ARG A 3 -30.15 -22.90 3.48
C ARG A 3 -30.86 -22.22 2.30
N SER A 4 -30.21 -21.21 1.71
CA SER A 4 -30.72 -20.50 0.52
C SER A 4 -30.78 -21.38 -0.72
N LEU A 5 -30.09 -22.53 -0.71
CA LEU A 5 -30.11 -23.54 -1.78
C LEU A 5 -31.10 -24.69 -1.50
N GLY A 6 -31.89 -24.59 -0.42
CA GLY A 6 -32.91 -25.58 -0.05
C GLY A 6 -32.40 -26.70 0.87
N ALA A 7 -31.29 -26.51 1.57
CA ALA A 7 -30.82 -27.47 2.56
C ALA A 7 -31.79 -27.56 3.76
N ASP A 8 -32.21 -28.77 4.11
CA ASP A 8 -32.97 -29.04 5.34
C ASP A 8 -32.11 -28.81 6.60
N ASP A 9 -32.58 -27.98 7.53
CA ASP A 9 -31.84 -27.58 8.74
C ASP A 9 -31.89 -28.63 9.86
N SER A 10 -32.64 -29.72 9.66
CA SER A 10 -32.84 -30.79 10.64
C SER A 10 -31.55 -31.54 11.02
N CYS A 11 -30.54 -31.52 10.15
CA CYS A 11 -29.21 -32.10 10.41
C CYS A 11 -28.11 -31.14 9.92
N PRO A 12 -27.57 -30.27 10.81
CA PRO A 12 -26.43 -29.44 10.45
C PRO A 12 -25.18 -30.32 10.24
N PRO A 13 -24.30 -29.99 9.27
CA PRO A 13 -23.08 -30.73 9.05
C PRO A 13 -22.20 -30.76 10.30
N ALA A 14 -21.55 -31.89 10.58
CA ALA A 14 -20.67 -32.07 11.73
C ALA A 14 -19.33 -31.35 11.55
N ASP A 15 -18.86 -31.21 10.31
CA ASP A 15 -17.61 -30.55 9.97
C ASP A 15 -17.68 -29.80 8.61
N VAL A 16 -16.56 -29.16 8.26
CA VAL A 16 -16.42 -28.37 7.04
C VAL A 16 -16.48 -29.24 5.79
N ASP A 17 -15.96 -30.47 5.84
CA ASP A 17 -15.90 -31.37 4.70
C ASP A 17 -17.29 -31.90 4.36
N GLU A 18 -18.08 -32.26 5.36
CA GLU A 18 -19.49 -32.63 5.21
C GLU A 18 -20.31 -31.44 4.69
N ALA A 19 -20.08 -30.24 5.24
CA ALA A 19 -20.73 -29.02 4.76
C ALA A 19 -20.42 -28.74 3.28
N ALA A 20 -19.16 -28.94 2.88
CA ALA A 20 -18.69 -28.76 1.51
C ALA A 20 -19.26 -29.82 0.55
N ALA A 21 -19.29 -31.10 0.96
CA ALA A 21 -19.91 -32.16 0.18
C ALA A 21 -21.39 -31.89 -0.06
N ARG A 22 -22.11 -31.49 0.99
CA ARG A 22 -23.52 -31.11 0.91
C ARG A 22 -23.73 -29.90 0.00
N PHE A 23 -22.89 -28.87 0.14
CA PHE A 23 -22.92 -27.70 -0.73
C PHE A 23 -22.76 -28.09 -2.21
N ARG A 24 -21.76 -28.91 -2.55
CA ARG A 24 -21.52 -29.37 -3.92
C ARG A 24 -22.73 -30.14 -4.48
N SER A 25 -23.32 -31.04 -3.70
CA SER A 25 -24.54 -31.76 -4.08
C SER A 25 -25.71 -30.81 -4.36
N LEU A 26 -25.88 -29.76 -3.56
CA LEU A 26 -26.94 -28.77 -3.74
C LEU A 26 -26.73 -27.85 -4.94
N THR A 27 -25.48 -27.65 -5.37
CA THR A 27 -25.12 -26.86 -6.55
C THR A 27 -25.07 -27.67 -7.85
N ASN A 28 -25.05 -29.01 -7.76
CA ASN A 28 -24.94 -29.90 -8.91
C ASN A 28 -26.11 -29.69 -9.91
N GLY A 29 -25.80 -29.60 -11.20
CA GLY A 29 -26.78 -29.36 -12.27
C GLY A 29 -27.43 -27.97 -12.26
N LYS A 30 -26.96 -27.04 -11.43
CA LYS A 30 -27.47 -25.65 -11.38
C LYS A 30 -26.54 -24.69 -12.10
N ARG A 31 -27.10 -23.57 -12.54
CA ARG A 31 -26.36 -22.43 -13.11
C ARG A 31 -26.36 -21.28 -12.11
N LEU A 32 -25.30 -21.17 -11.31
CA LEU A 32 -25.21 -20.22 -10.21
C LEU A 32 -23.98 -19.31 -10.37
N LEU A 33 -24.12 -18.05 -9.96
CA LEU A 33 -22.98 -17.17 -9.66
C LEU A 33 -22.85 -17.06 -8.14
N ILE A 34 -21.72 -17.49 -7.62
CA ILE A 34 -21.39 -17.44 -6.19
C ILE A 34 -20.40 -16.30 -5.97
N VAL A 35 -20.74 -15.36 -5.06
CA VAL A 35 -19.85 -14.27 -4.68
C VAL A 35 -19.34 -14.51 -3.26
N LEU A 36 -18.03 -14.70 -3.14
CA LEU A 36 -17.32 -14.83 -1.87
C LEU A 36 -16.68 -13.48 -1.55
N ASP A 37 -17.36 -12.68 -0.75
CA ASP A 37 -16.89 -11.34 -0.41
C ASP A 37 -15.90 -11.36 0.77
N ASN A 38 -14.78 -10.65 0.61
CA ASN A 38 -13.72 -10.48 1.59
C ASN A 38 -13.18 -11.82 2.14
N ALA A 39 -12.91 -12.76 1.25
CA ALA A 39 -12.32 -14.05 1.59
C ALA A 39 -10.92 -13.87 2.21
N LEU A 40 -10.61 -14.65 3.25
CA LEU A 40 -9.34 -14.55 3.98
C LEU A 40 -8.20 -15.25 3.24
N ASP A 41 -8.43 -16.51 2.85
CA ASP A 41 -7.41 -17.36 2.24
C ASP A 41 -8.03 -18.51 1.41
N THR A 42 -7.16 -19.31 0.79
CA THR A 42 -7.57 -20.47 -0.01
C THR A 42 -8.18 -21.61 0.79
N THR A 43 -7.82 -21.76 2.07
CA THR A 43 -8.35 -22.82 2.93
C THR A 43 -9.83 -22.57 3.22
N GLN A 44 -10.23 -21.32 3.38
CA GLN A 44 -11.62 -20.91 3.49
C GLN A 44 -12.39 -21.08 2.17
N VAL A 45 -11.75 -20.78 1.04
CA VAL A 45 -12.42 -20.76 -0.28
C VAL A 45 -12.60 -22.16 -0.88
N ARG A 46 -11.60 -23.03 -0.81
CA ARG A 46 -11.62 -24.35 -1.47
C ARG A 46 -12.88 -25.19 -1.16
N PRO A 47 -13.37 -25.27 0.09
CA PRO A 47 -14.58 -26.02 0.41
C PRO A 47 -15.86 -25.44 -0.23
N LEU A 48 -15.86 -24.16 -0.61
CA LEU A 48 -17.00 -23.43 -1.17
C LEU A 48 -17.01 -23.40 -2.71
N LEU A 49 -16.09 -24.12 -3.37
CA LEU A 49 -16.07 -24.23 -4.82
C LEU A 49 -17.06 -25.30 -5.31
N PRO A 50 -17.97 -24.95 -6.23
CA PRO A 50 -18.84 -25.92 -6.88
C PRO A 50 -18.03 -26.83 -7.81
N ALA A 51 -18.51 -28.06 -8.03
CA ALA A 51 -17.86 -29.01 -8.95
C ALA A 51 -18.43 -28.95 -10.38
N ASP A 52 -19.57 -28.29 -10.57
CA ASP A 52 -20.30 -28.25 -11.84
C ASP A 52 -19.81 -27.11 -12.75
N PRO A 53 -19.55 -27.35 -14.05
CA PRO A 53 -19.06 -26.32 -14.97
C PRO A 53 -20.09 -25.22 -15.28
N GLY A 54 -21.36 -25.42 -14.92
CA GLY A 54 -22.42 -24.42 -15.04
C GLY A 54 -22.37 -23.31 -13.98
N CYS A 55 -21.51 -23.44 -12.97
CA CYS A 55 -21.37 -22.46 -11.89
C CYS A 55 -20.12 -21.57 -12.06
N GLY A 56 -20.26 -20.28 -11.77
CA GLY A 56 -19.16 -19.32 -11.69
C GLY A 56 -18.93 -18.87 -10.24
N VAL A 57 -17.68 -18.60 -9.87
CA VAL A 57 -17.31 -18.07 -8.54
C VAL A 57 -16.54 -16.77 -8.71
N LEU A 58 -17.02 -15.69 -8.11
CA LEU A 58 -16.32 -14.42 -7.97
C LEU A 58 -15.84 -14.28 -6.53
N ILE A 59 -14.55 -14.03 -6.35
CA ILE A 59 -13.93 -13.91 -5.03
C ILE A 59 -13.38 -12.49 -4.91
N THR A 60 -13.77 -11.78 -3.86
CA THR A 60 -13.08 -10.54 -3.46
C THR A 60 -12.21 -10.87 -2.25
N SER A 61 -10.98 -10.37 -2.23
CA SER A 61 -10.06 -10.55 -1.11
C SER A 61 -9.08 -9.39 -1.03
N ARG A 62 -8.55 -9.18 0.18
CA ARG A 62 -7.43 -8.26 0.43
C ARG A 62 -6.08 -8.97 0.34
N ARG A 63 -6.04 -10.28 0.56
CA ARG A 63 -4.83 -11.11 0.50
C ARG A 63 -4.92 -12.00 -0.72
N MET A 64 -3.81 -12.16 -1.42
CA MET A 64 -3.82 -12.97 -2.63
C MET A 64 -3.88 -14.46 -2.28
N PRO A 65 -4.91 -15.20 -2.70
CA PRO A 65 -4.95 -16.64 -2.52
C PRO A 65 -4.08 -17.29 -3.61
N ALA A 66 -2.77 -17.41 -3.39
CA ALA A 66 -1.81 -17.83 -4.41
C ALA A 66 -1.98 -19.27 -4.94
N SER A 67 -2.88 -20.08 -4.35
CA SER A 67 -2.94 -21.54 -4.60
C SER A 67 -4.20 -22.04 -5.32
N LEU A 68 -5.10 -21.16 -5.78
CA LEU A 68 -6.33 -21.61 -6.45
C LEU A 68 -6.12 -21.82 -7.96
N ASP A 69 -6.07 -23.09 -8.38
CA ASP A 69 -5.94 -23.49 -9.78
C ASP A 69 -7.11 -22.97 -10.63
N GLY A 70 -6.82 -22.57 -11.88
CA GLY A 70 -7.85 -22.15 -12.84
C GLY A 70 -8.52 -20.81 -12.53
N THR A 71 -7.94 -19.99 -11.64
CA THR A 71 -8.49 -18.66 -11.31
C THR A 71 -7.90 -17.56 -12.18
N HIS A 72 -8.76 -16.69 -12.70
CA HIS A 72 -8.35 -15.40 -13.24
C HIS A 72 -8.28 -14.38 -12.10
N GLN A 73 -7.13 -13.73 -11.95
CA GLN A 73 -6.89 -12.75 -10.89
C GLN A 73 -6.85 -11.36 -11.50
N GLU A 74 -7.64 -10.46 -10.93
CA GLU A 74 -7.66 -9.04 -11.29
C GLU A 74 -7.26 -8.21 -10.08
N PHE A 75 -6.14 -7.49 -10.21
CA PHE A 75 -5.64 -6.61 -9.15
C PHE A 75 -6.27 -5.24 -9.28
N LEU A 76 -6.96 -4.81 -8.22
CA LEU A 76 -7.51 -3.46 -8.15
C LEU A 76 -6.46 -2.50 -7.61
N ASP A 77 -6.04 -1.56 -8.47
CA ASP A 77 -5.23 -0.41 -8.11
C ASP A 77 -6.12 0.78 -7.70
N VAL A 78 -5.49 1.88 -7.27
CA VAL A 78 -6.16 3.17 -7.09
C VAL A 78 -6.81 3.63 -8.39
N LEU A 79 -7.82 4.51 -8.29
CA LEU A 79 -8.50 5.00 -9.48
C LEU A 79 -7.54 5.75 -10.41
N PRO A 80 -7.67 5.60 -11.74
CA PRO A 80 -7.12 6.57 -12.68
C PRO A 80 -7.57 7.99 -12.31
N ASP A 81 -6.74 8.98 -12.61
CA ASP A 81 -6.98 10.37 -12.19
C ASP A 81 -8.35 10.90 -12.70
N SER A 82 -8.68 10.61 -13.96
CA SER A 82 -9.98 10.95 -14.56
C SER A 82 -11.16 10.35 -13.81
N ASP A 83 -11.04 9.10 -13.40
CA ASP A 83 -12.12 8.35 -12.74
C ASP A 83 -12.28 8.78 -11.29
N ALA A 84 -11.17 9.15 -10.64
CA ALA A 84 -11.16 9.71 -9.30
C ALA A 84 -11.81 11.10 -9.26
N ILE A 85 -11.52 11.96 -10.23
CA ILE A 85 -12.19 13.25 -10.40
C ILE A 85 -13.67 13.03 -10.72
N ALA A 86 -13.99 12.13 -11.64
CA ALA A 86 -15.38 11.81 -11.99
C ALA A 86 -16.18 11.30 -10.78
N LEU A 87 -15.56 10.49 -9.92
CA LEU A 87 -16.17 10.03 -8.68
C LEU A 87 -16.48 11.21 -7.73
N LEU A 88 -15.51 12.11 -7.50
CA LEU A 88 -15.72 13.28 -6.64
C LEU A 88 -16.81 14.20 -7.21
N THR A 89 -16.75 14.49 -8.50
CA THR A 89 -17.75 15.29 -9.22
C THR A 89 -19.16 14.70 -9.12
N ARG A 90 -19.30 13.37 -9.22
CA ARG A 90 -20.61 12.71 -9.04
C ARG A 90 -21.17 12.85 -7.63
N LEU A 91 -20.31 12.92 -6.61
CA LEU A 91 -20.73 12.98 -5.20
C LEU A 91 -20.98 14.41 -4.70
N VAL A 92 -20.24 15.39 -5.22
CA VAL A 92 -20.30 16.80 -4.79
C VAL A 92 -21.14 17.67 -5.73
N GLY A 93 -21.17 17.32 -7.02
CA GLY A 93 -21.84 18.07 -8.08
C GLY A 93 -20.87 18.70 -9.09
N ALA A 94 -21.26 18.69 -10.37
CA ALA A 94 -20.45 19.19 -11.49
C ALA A 94 -20.22 20.71 -11.45
N GLU A 95 -21.19 21.48 -10.96
CA GLU A 95 -21.06 22.94 -10.86
C GLU A 95 -19.94 23.33 -9.88
N ARG A 96 -19.97 22.79 -8.65
CA ARG A 96 -19.00 23.10 -7.59
C ARG A 96 -17.60 22.62 -7.95
N THR A 97 -17.48 21.38 -8.41
CA THR A 97 -16.17 20.81 -8.80
C THR A 97 -15.61 21.48 -10.06
N GLY A 98 -16.45 21.88 -11.01
CA GLY A 98 -16.05 22.64 -12.19
C GLY A 98 -15.57 24.06 -11.85
N ALA A 99 -16.25 24.76 -10.94
CA ALA A 99 -15.83 26.08 -10.45
C ALA A 99 -14.47 26.04 -9.74
N GLU A 100 -14.15 24.91 -9.09
CA GLU A 100 -12.93 24.72 -8.29
C GLU A 100 -12.08 23.54 -8.79
N ALA A 101 -11.80 23.49 -10.10
CA ALA A 101 -11.10 22.35 -10.72
C ALA A 101 -9.74 22.02 -10.09
N ARG A 102 -8.96 23.04 -9.72
CA ARG A 102 -7.65 22.84 -9.05
C ARG A 102 -7.81 22.23 -7.65
N ALA A 103 -8.75 22.74 -6.85
CA ALA A 103 -9.02 22.19 -5.53
C ALA A 103 -9.57 20.76 -5.62
N THR A 104 -10.40 20.47 -6.63
CA THR A 104 -10.90 19.13 -6.94
C THR A 104 -9.75 18.15 -7.18
N ALA A 105 -8.79 18.53 -8.03
CA ALA A 105 -7.59 17.74 -8.28
C ALA A 105 -6.74 17.55 -7.01
N ASP A 106 -6.61 18.59 -6.18
CA ASP A 106 -5.89 18.52 -4.92
C ASP A 106 -6.55 17.57 -3.91
N VAL A 107 -7.88 17.61 -3.76
CA VAL A 107 -8.63 16.66 -2.92
C VAL A 107 -8.41 15.23 -3.38
N VAL A 108 -8.54 14.97 -4.69
CA VAL A 108 -8.33 13.64 -5.28
C VAL A 108 -6.91 13.13 -5.02
N ARG A 109 -5.90 13.98 -5.23
CA ARG A 109 -4.49 13.65 -4.98
C ARG A 109 -4.22 13.39 -3.50
N LEU A 110 -4.75 14.21 -2.59
CA LEU A 110 -4.57 14.05 -1.14
C LEU A 110 -5.33 12.85 -0.58
N CYS A 111 -6.42 12.45 -1.23
CA CYS A 111 -7.10 11.16 -0.99
C CYS A 111 -6.33 9.96 -1.57
N GLY A 112 -5.23 10.22 -2.29
CA GLY A 112 -4.44 9.24 -3.02
C GLY A 112 -5.25 8.38 -3.99
N ARG A 113 -6.29 8.99 -4.61
CA ARG A 113 -7.17 8.32 -5.58
C ARG A 113 -7.86 7.05 -5.06
N LEU A 114 -7.95 6.88 -3.74
CA LEU A 114 -8.70 5.78 -3.13
C LEU A 114 -10.21 6.10 -3.14
N PRO A 115 -11.06 5.22 -3.72
CA PRO A 115 -12.51 5.46 -3.79
C PRO A 115 -13.16 5.75 -2.43
N LEU A 116 -12.72 5.02 -1.39
CA LEU A 116 -13.20 5.22 -0.02
C LEU A 116 -12.82 6.61 0.52
N ALA A 117 -11.58 7.04 0.35
CA ALA A 117 -11.11 8.34 0.82
C ALA A 117 -11.86 9.50 0.14
N ILE A 118 -12.02 9.41 -1.18
CA ILE A 118 -12.79 10.39 -1.98
C ILE A 118 -14.24 10.45 -1.49
N SER A 119 -14.85 9.29 -1.24
CA SER A 119 -16.24 9.24 -0.77
C SER A 119 -16.42 9.87 0.61
N LEU A 120 -15.46 9.68 1.52
CA LEU A 120 -15.49 10.27 2.85
C LEU A 120 -15.23 11.78 2.82
N ALA A 121 -14.32 12.25 1.96
CA ALA A 121 -14.11 13.68 1.73
C ALA A 121 -15.39 14.35 1.21
N ALA A 122 -16.03 13.76 0.19
CA ALA A 122 -17.28 14.27 -0.36
C ALA A 122 -18.42 14.26 0.68
N ALA A 123 -18.57 13.18 1.46
CA ALA A 123 -19.57 13.10 2.52
C ALA A 123 -19.38 14.23 3.55
N ARG A 124 -18.13 14.47 3.95
CA ARG A 124 -17.79 15.50 4.93
C ARG A 124 -18.02 16.91 4.41
N GLU A 125 -17.75 17.17 3.13
CA GLU A 125 -18.10 18.43 2.47
C GLU A 125 -19.62 18.62 2.43
N ASN A 126 -20.38 17.60 2.03
CA ASN A 126 -21.84 17.67 1.95
C ASN A 126 -22.53 17.84 3.31
N SER A 127 -21.92 17.36 4.40
CA SER A 127 -22.40 17.60 5.77
C SER A 127 -22.16 19.04 6.27
N HIS A 128 -21.41 19.86 5.55
CA HIS A 128 -21.10 21.25 5.93
C HIS A 128 -21.46 22.21 4.79
N PRO A 129 -22.70 22.74 4.73
CA PRO A 129 -23.18 23.56 3.62
C PRO A 129 -22.36 24.82 3.29
N GLY A 130 -21.54 25.30 4.24
CA GLY A 130 -20.65 26.46 4.03
C GLY A 130 -19.26 26.09 3.52
N TRP A 131 -18.94 24.82 3.32
CA TRP A 131 -17.62 24.38 2.86
C TRP A 131 -17.56 24.33 1.33
N SER A 132 -16.46 24.82 0.78
CA SER A 132 -16.11 24.62 -0.62
C SER A 132 -15.18 23.42 -0.80
N VAL A 133 -14.95 23.02 -2.06
CA VAL A 133 -13.95 22.00 -2.39
C VAL A 133 -12.57 22.46 -1.95
N HIS A 134 -12.27 23.76 -2.08
CA HIS A 134 -11.05 24.39 -1.60
C HIS A 134 -10.89 24.25 -0.08
N THR A 135 -11.95 24.49 0.71
CA THR A 135 -11.90 24.27 2.16
C THR A 135 -11.52 22.82 2.49
N MET A 136 -12.09 21.84 1.78
CA MET A 136 -11.71 20.44 1.96
C MET A 136 -10.24 20.20 1.60
N ALA A 137 -9.75 20.77 0.49
CA ALA A 137 -8.35 20.68 0.08
C ALA A 137 -7.40 21.22 1.17
N GLU A 138 -7.66 22.41 1.70
CA GLU A 138 -6.85 23.03 2.76
C GLU A 138 -6.77 22.16 4.03
N ARG A 139 -7.90 21.54 4.42
CA ARG A 139 -7.93 20.64 5.57
C ARG A 139 -7.12 19.36 5.33
N LEU A 140 -7.20 18.81 4.11
CA LEU A 140 -6.45 17.61 3.74
C LEU A 140 -4.95 17.87 3.58
N VAL A 141 -4.51 19.10 3.32
CA VAL A 141 -3.06 19.42 3.25
C VAL A 141 -2.36 19.12 4.58
N VAL A 142 -3.02 19.35 5.72
CA VAL A 142 -2.48 19.09 7.06
C VAL A 142 -2.37 17.58 7.33
N GLU A 143 -1.15 17.04 7.20
CA GLU A 143 -0.87 15.59 7.29
C GLU A 143 -1.34 14.96 8.60
N GLU A 144 -1.12 15.62 9.73
CA GLU A 144 -1.45 15.13 11.07
C GLU A 144 -2.98 15.00 11.28
N ARG A 145 -3.76 15.71 10.46
CA ARG A 145 -5.23 15.70 10.54
C ARG A 145 -5.87 14.95 9.37
N ARG A 146 -5.15 14.68 8.29
CA ARG A 146 -5.69 14.13 7.04
C ARG A 146 -6.53 12.86 7.27
N LEU A 147 -5.99 11.88 8.00
CA LEU A 147 -6.72 10.64 8.30
C LEU A 147 -7.91 10.85 9.26
N SER A 148 -7.91 11.93 10.03
CA SER A 148 -9.01 12.33 10.92
C SER A 148 -10.11 13.10 10.19
N GLU A 149 -9.79 13.72 9.05
CA GLU A 149 -10.77 14.30 8.12
C GLU A 149 -11.42 13.21 7.25
N LEU A 150 -10.68 12.16 6.88
CA LEU A 150 -11.18 11.05 6.06
C LEU A 150 -11.96 9.99 6.87
N ARG A 151 -13.03 10.43 7.54
CA ARG A 151 -13.98 9.60 8.29
C ARG A 151 -15.39 10.18 8.23
N SER A 152 -16.39 9.29 8.31
CA SER A 152 -17.82 9.59 8.43
C SER A 152 -18.45 8.53 9.30
N ASP A 153 -19.12 8.94 10.38
CA ASP A 153 -19.78 8.04 11.34
C ASP A 153 -18.89 6.89 11.80
N ASP A 154 -19.23 5.66 11.42
CA ASP A 154 -18.56 4.40 11.73
C ASP A 154 -17.48 3.99 10.69
N ARG A 155 -17.35 4.74 9.60
CA ARG A 155 -16.42 4.44 8.50
C ARG A 155 -15.24 5.40 8.48
N GLY A 156 -14.06 4.87 8.22
CA GLY A 156 -12.85 5.68 8.10
C GLY A 156 -11.74 4.95 7.35
N VAL A 157 -10.91 5.71 6.63
CA VAL A 157 -9.71 5.17 5.99
C VAL A 157 -8.81 4.51 7.03
N ARG A 158 -8.62 5.15 8.18
CA ARG A 158 -7.85 4.62 9.32
C ARG A 158 -8.35 3.24 9.77
N ALA A 159 -9.66 3.07 9.94
CA ALA A 159 -10.24 1.79 10.34
C ALA A 159 -10.02 0.71 9.27
N GLY A 160 -10.12 1.07 7.99
CA GLY A 160 -9.82 0.17 6.88
C GLY A 160 -8.39 -0.38 6.90
N PHE A 161 -7.41 0.50 7.16
CA PHE A 161 -5.99 0.11 7.28
C PHE A 161 -5.70 -0.68 8.56
N ALA A 162 -6.33 -0.33 9.67
CA ALA A 162 -6.15 -1.01 10.96
C ALA A 162 -6.44 -2.52 10.86
N VAL A 163 -7.42 -2.94 10.04
CA VAL A 163 -7.70 -4.37 9.80
C VAL A 163 -6.49 -5.11 9.23
N GLY A 164 -5.83 -4.56 8.20
CA GLY A 164 -4.64 -5.18 7.60
C GLY A 164 -3.45 -5.16 8.55
N TYR A 165 -3.27 -4.06 9.26
CA TYR A 165 -2.18 -3.88 10.23
C TYR A 165 -2.29 -4.81 11.45
N HIS A 166 -3.49 -4.99 12.01
CA HIS A 166 -3.68 -5.90 13.16
C HIS A 166 -3.64 -7.38 12.77
N GLY A 167 -3.82 -7.71 11.49
CA GLY A 167 -3.65 -9.07 10.97
C GLY A 167 -2.19 -9.52 10.84
N LEU A 168 -1.23 -8.61 11.00
CA LEU A 168 0.20 -8.92 10.95
C LEU A 168 0.74 -9.41 12.30
N ASP A 169 1.91 -10.05 12.29
CA ASP A 169 2.66 -10.29 13.53
C ASP A 169 3.42 -9.02 13.98
N HIS A 170 4.15 -9.14 15.09
CA HIS A 170 4.92 -8.04 15.66
C HIS A 170 6.01 -7.51 14.72
N ASP A 171 6.79 -8.37 14.09
CA ASP A 171 7.95 -7.97 13.27
C ASP A 171 7.49 -7.21 12.01
N HIS A 172 6.42 -7.66 11.38
CA HIS A 172 5.86 -7.01 10.20
C HIS A 172 5.26 -5.64 10.55
N ARG A 173 4.51 -5.53 11.66
CA ARG A 173 4.00 -4.25 12.15
C ARG A 173 5.14 -3.29 12.46
N HIS A 174 6.20 -3.78 13.09
CA HIS A 174 7.37 -2.97 13.42
C HIS A 174 8.04 -2.43 12.15
N LEU A 175 8.36 -3.31 11.17
CA LEU A 175 8.95 -2.86 9.91
C LEU A 175 8.06 -1.85 9.17
N PHE A 176 6.75 -2.09 9.12
CA PHE A 176 5.78 -1.16 8.52
C PHE A 176 5.87 0.25 9.12
N ARG A 177 5.94 0.36 10.46
CA ARG A 177 6.10 1.65 11.14
C ARG A 177 7.43 2.31 10.81
N LEU A 178 8.53 1.54 10.81
CA LEU A 178 9.88 2.07 10.59
C LEU A 178 10.08 2.62 9.16
N ILE A 179 9.56 1.94 8.14
CA ILE A 179 9.69 2.37 6.74
C ILE A 179 9.12 3.78 6.54
N ALA A 180 7.99 4.09 7.19
CA ALA A 180 7.33 5.37 7.07
C ALA A 180 8.11 6.56 7.66
N LEU A 181 9.13 6.30 8.48
CA LEU A 181 9.95 7.33 9.14
C LEU A 181 11.00 7.97 8.21
N LEU A 182 11.40 7.32 7.11
CA LEU A 182 12.46 7.83 6.22
C LEU A 182 11.99 8.91 5.23
N ASP A 183 10.68 9.13 5.10
CA ASP A 183 10.08 10.11 4.17
C ASP A 183 10.57 9.95 2.71
N ARG A 184 10.73 8.70 2.26
CA ARG A 184 11.14 8.35 0.89
C ARG A 184 9.93 7.88 0.07
N SER A 185 10.10 7.86 -1.25
CA SER A 185 9.05 7.41 -2.17
C SER A 185 8.97 5.88 -2.26
N ASP A 186 10.11 5.21 -2.10
CA ASP A 186 10.22 3.76 -1.98
C ASP A 186 11.42 3.36 -1.09
N ILE A 187 11.55 2.05 -0.85
CA ILE A 187 12.62 1.43 -0.07
C ILE A 187 13.02 0.10 -0.70
N ASP A 188 14.29 -0.28 -0.56
CA ASP A 188 14.78 -1.62 -0.88
C ASP A 188 15.03 -2.46 0.39
N ALA A 189 15.27 -3.75 0.20
CA ALA A 189 15.55 -4.67 1.29
C ALA A 189 16.78 -4.28 2.14
N PRO A 190 17.92 -3.84 1.58
CA PRO A 190 19.07 -3.40 2.37
C PRO A 190 18.77 -2.23 3.32
N VAL A 191 17.99 -1.23 2.90
CA VAL A 191 17.61 -0.12 3.76
C VAL A 191 16.56 -0.55 4.79
N ALA A 192 15.59 -1.40 4.40
CA ALA A 192 14.63 -2.00 5.32
C ALA A 192 15.31 -2.85 6.42
N ALA A 193 16.33 -3.62 6.04
CA ALA A 193 17.15 -4.41 6.95
C ALA A 193 17.90 -3.52 7.96
N ALA A 194 18.49 -2.43 7.49
CA ALA A 194 19.15 -1.45 8.35
C ALA A 194 18.16 -0.79 9.32
N LEU A 195 16.97 -0.41 8.84
CA LEU A 195 15.91 0.15 9.69
C LEU A 195 15.52 -0.80 10.82
N ALA A 196 15.18 -2.05 10.48
CA ALA A 196 14.68 -3.04 11.44
C ALA A 196 15.78 -3.76 12.24
N ASP A 197 17.06 -3.52 11.93
CA ASP A 197 18.21 -4.18 12.57
C ASP A 197 18.18 -5.71 12.40
N VAL A 198 17.84 -6.16 11.19
CA VAL A 198 17.72 -7.58 10.83
C VAL A 198 18.59 -7.90 9.63
N PRO A 199 18.94 -9.19 9.40
CA PRO A 199 19.57 -9.60 8.14
C PRO A 199 18.69 -9.29 6.92
N GLN A 200 19.34 -9.02 5.78
CA GLN A 200 18.63 -8.66 4.53
C GLN A 200 17.56 -9.67 4.11
N TRP A 201 17.86 -10.98 4.15
CA TRP A 201 16.90 -12.04 3.81
C TRP A 201 15.64 -12.01 4.68
N ARG A 202 15.76 -11.56 5.94
CA ARG A 202 14.60 -11.41 6.83
C ARG A 202 13.79 -10.18 6.44
N ALA A 203 14.44 -9.07 6.11
CA ALA A 203 13.76 -7.87 5.62
C ALA A 203 13.02 -8.12 4.30
N GLU A 204 13.58 -8.92 3.38
CA GLU A 204 12.94 -9.35 2.14
C GLU A 204 11.63 -10.10 2.44
N ALA A 205 11.68 -11.13 3.29
CA ALA A 205 10.49 -11.88 3.69
C ALA A 205 9.42 -10.99 4.37
N LEU A 206 9.84 -10.05 5.23
CA LEU A 206 8.93 -9.11 5.88
C LEU A 206 8.27 -8.17 4.84
N LEU A 207 9.03 -7.68 3.85
CA LEU A 207 8.50 -6.82 2.79
C LEU A 207 7.52 -7.56 1.87
N GLU A 208 7.78 -8.84 1.57
CA GLU A 208 6.88 -9.70 0.80
C GLU A 208 5.52 -9.86 1.48
N GLU A 209 5.51 -10.14 2.79
CA GLU A 209 4.25 -10.27 3.54
C GLU A 209 3.53 -8.91 3.69
N LEU A 210 4.27 -7.80 3.83
CA LEU A 210 3.67 -6.46 3.79
C LEU A 210 3.03 -6.16 2.43
N CYS A 211 3.58 -6.66 1.33
CA CYS A 211 2.97 -6.58 0.00
C CYS A 211 1.72 -7.47 -0.09
N ALA A 212 1.79 -8.71 0.41
CA ALA A 212 0.67 -9.63 0.47
C ALA A 212 -0.50 -9.08 1.30
N ALA A 213 -0.20 -8.33 2.36
CA ALA A 213 -1.18 -7.61 3.19
C ALA A 213 -1.64 -6.27 2.60
N ARG A 214 -1.16 -5.88 1.41
CA ARG A 214 -1.47 -4.61 0.71
C ARG A 214 -1.14 -3.36 1.54
N LEU A 215 -0.16 -3.45 2.44
CA LEU A 215 0.38 -2.33 3.21
C LEU A 215 1.60 -1.69 2.54
N THR A 216 2.23 -2.41 1.62
CA THR A 216 3.23 -1.90 0.68
C THR A 216 2.94 -2.44 -0.72
N GLU A 217 3.58 -1.87 -1.72
CA GLU A 217 3.48 -2.31 -3.11
C GLU A 217 4.88 -2.47 -3.72
N SER A 218 5.13 -3.59 -4.39
CA SER A 218 6.31 -3.77 -5.22
C SER A 218 6.08 -3.11 -6.58
N HIS A 219 6.63 -1.91 -6.80
CA HIS A 219 6.43 -1.15 -8.05
C HIS A 219 7.52 -1.44 -9.10
N ALA A 220 8.66 -1.98 -8.65
CA ALA A 220 9.75 -2.50 -9.48
C ALA A 220 10.44 -3.64 -8.73
N PRO A 221 11.21 -4.52 -9.40
CA PRO A 221 11.92 -5.61 -8.74
C PRO A 221 12.76 -5.13 -7.55
N GLY A 222 12.47 -5.63 -6.34
CA GLY A 222 13.17 -5.27 -5.11
C GLY A 222 12.88 -3.87 -4.56
N ARG A 223 11.89 -3.14 -5.12
CA ARG A 223 11.52 -1.79 -4.68
C ARG A 223 10.08 -1.74 -4.19
N HIS A 224 9.94 -1.35 -2.93
CA HIS A 224 8.66 -1.33 -2.23
C HIS A 224 8.27 0.11 -1.91
N ARG A 225 7.05 0.50 -2.23
CA ARG A 225 6.51 1.82 -1.88
C ARG A 225 5.34 1.72 -0.91
N MET A 226 5.15 2.78 -0.13
CA MET A 226 3.96 2.97 0.68
C MET A 226 3.09 4.05 0.04
N HIS A 227 1.80 3.78 -0.03
CA HIS A 227 0.84 4.79 -0.42
C HIS A 227 0.80 5.92 0.63
N ASP A 228 0.63 7.17 0.22
CA ASP A 228 0.73 8.35 1.12
C ASP A 228 -0.13 8.23 2.38
N LEU A 229 -1.39 7.79 2.22
CA LEU A 229 -2.30 7.61 3.36
C LEU A 229 -1.89 6.44 4.27
N LEU A 230 -1.27 5.39 3.73
CA LEU A 230 -0.69 4.29 4.53
C LEU A 230 0.56 4.77 5.28
N ARG A 231 1.38 5.62 4.66
CA ARG A 231 2.54 6.24 5.30
C ARG A 231 2.13 7.11 6.49
N LEU A 232 1.07 7.91 6.35
CA LEU A 232 0.51 8.67 7.47
C LEU A 232 0.02 7.75 8.59
N PHE A 233 -0.69 6.68 8.24
CA PHE A 233 -1.18 5.70 9.20
C PHE A 233 -0.03 5.02 9.94
N ALA A 234 1.02 4.61 9.24
CA ALA A 234 2.23 4.02 9.81
C ALA A 234 2.94 4.98 10.77
N ARG A 235 3.03 6.27 10.42
CA ARG A 235 3.59 7.31 11.31
C ARG A 235 2.79 7.51 12.58
N GLU A 236 1.45 7.57 12.49
CA GLU A 236 0.60 7.63 13.68
C GLU A 236 0.87 6.43 14.60
N ARG A 237 0.91 5.20 14.04
CA ARG A 237 1.22 4.00 14.83
C ARG A 237 2.63 4.04 15.41
N ALA A 238 3.61 4.56 14.68
CA ALA A 238 4.99 4.70 15.17
C ALA A 238 5.09 5.65 16.38
N LEU A 239 4.27 6.70 16.40
CA LEU A 239 4.20 7.62 17.53
C LEU A 239 3.51 7.00 18.76
N GLU A 240 2.54 6.12 18.54
CA GLU A 240 1.77 5.47 19.60
C GLU A 240 2.45 4.23 20.18
N GLU A 241 3.12 3.42 19.35
CA GLU A 241 3.63 2.10 19.73
C GLU A 241 5.14 2.05 19.98
N ASP A 242 5.92 2.94 19.38
CA ASP A 242 7.38 2.96 19.54
C ASP A 242 7.80 4.10 20.48
N THR A 243 8.92 3.93 21.17
CA THR A 243 9.55 5.01 21.92
C THR A 243 10.26 5.99 20.99
N GLU A 244 10.46 7.23 21.44
CA GLU A 244 11.23 8.22 20.67
C GLU A 244 12.68 7.75 20.43
N ALA A 245 13.28 7.03 21.38
CA ALA A 245 14.63 6.49 21.25
C ALA A 245 14.71 5.44 20.13
N GLU A 246 13.76 4.50 20.08
CA GLU A 246 13.70 3.46 19.04
C GLU A 246 13.52 4.08 17.65
N ARG A 247 12.59 5.02 17.49
CA ARG A 247 12.36 5.73 16.22
C ARG A 247 13.63 6.44 15.74
N ARG A 248 14.30 7.19 16.63
CA ARG A 248 15.55 7.89 16.29
C ARG A 248 16.66 6.92 15.91
N GLN A 249 16.78 5.80 16.61
CA GLN A 249 17.80 4.79 16.32
C GLN A 249 17.53 4.12 14.96
N ALA A 250 16.28 3.76 14.65
CA ALA A 250 15.92 3.19 13.36
C ALA A 250 16.27 4.13 12.20
N VAL A 251 15.83 5.40 12.27
CA VAL A 251 16.16 6.42 11.27
C VAL A 251 17.67 6.58 11.14
N ARG A 252 18.41 6.60 12.26
CA ARG A 252 19.88 6.67 12.24
C ARG A 252 20.50 5.50 11.49
N ARG A 253 20.06 4.27 11.73
CA ARG A 253 20.56 3.09 10.99
C ARG A 253 20.28 3.17 9.49
N GLY A 254 19.07 3.59 9.11
CA GLY A 254 18.70 3.80 7.70
C GLY A 254 19.57 4.85 7.01
N LEU A 255 19.75 6.02 7.65
CA LEU A 255 20.63 7.08 7.13
C LEU A 255 22.10 6.66 7.10
N HIS A 256 22.57 5.91 8.10
CA HIS A 256 23.91 5.33 8.12
C HIS A 256 24.12 4.29 7.02
N CYS A 257 23.09 3.54 6.64
CA CYS A 257 23.13 2.66 5.47
C CYS A 257 23.37 3.47 4.19
N TYR A 258 22.57 4.51 3.94
CA TYR A 258 22.76 5.40 2.79
C TYR A 258 24.15 6.06 2.77
N LEU A 259 24.61 6.58 3.92
CA LEU A 259 25.92 7.21 4.03
C LEU A 259 27.05 6.24 3.69
N ALA A 260 27.01 5.03 4.26
CA ALA A 260 28.03 4.02 4.02
C ALA A 260 28.02 3.56 2.55
N THR A 261 26.84 3.42 1.95
CA THR A 261 26.66 3.12 0.52
C THR A 261 27.23 4.22 -0.36
N ALA A 262 26.91 5.49 -0.09
CA ALA A 262 27.45 6.64 -0.82
C ALA A 262 28.98 6.72 -0.73
N ARG A 263 29.57 6.42 0.44
CA ARG A 263 31.02 6.33 0.61
C ARG A 263 31.62 5.16 -0.17
N ALA A 264 30.98 4.00 -0.20
CA ALA A 264 31.43 2.86 -1.00
C ALA A 264 31.43 3.19 -2.50
N THR A 265 30.34 3.81 -2.98
CA THR A 265 30.22 4.35 -4.34
C THR A 265 31.32 5.36 -4.66
N ALA A 266 31.60 6.32 -3.77
CA ALA A 266 32.65 7.32 -3.99
C ALA A 266 34.04 6.70 -4.10
N ARG A 267 34.36 5.68 -3.28
CA ARG A 267 35.65 4.96 -3.36
C ARG A 267 35.83 4.25 -4.70
N LEU A 268 34.77 3.67 -5.25
CA LEU A 268 34.83 2.92 -6.50
C LEU A 268 34.82 3.85 -7.74
N ALA A 269 33.96 4.87 -7.73
CA ALA A 269 33.74 5.76 -8.88
C ALA A 269 34.74 6.90 -9.00
N ASN A 270 35.31 7.40 -7.89
CA ASN A 270 36.14 8.60 -7.97
C ASN A 270 37.13 8.73 -6.80
N SER A 271 38.32 8.15 -6.95
CA SER A 271 39.41 8.31 -5.97
C SER A 271 39.99 9.73 -5.91
N ARG A 272 39.61 10.65 -6.82
CA ARG A 272 40.18 12.00 -6.94
C ARG A 272 39.65 13.03 -5.93
N TYR A 273 38.56 12.74 -5.20
CA TYR A 273 37.94 13.69 -4.27
C TYR A 273 37.73 13.09 -2.87
N PRO A 274 38.81 12.97 -2.06
CA PRO A 274 38.76 12.34 -0.74
C PRO A 274 37.80 13.04 0.25
N TRP A 275 37.58 14.35 0.11
CA TRP A 275 36.64 15.11 0.95
C TRP A 275 35.19 14.57 0.91
N ARG A 276 34.79 13.85 -0.16
CA ARG A 276 33.46 13.21 -0.23
C ARG A 276 33.30 12.08 0.79
N LEU A 277 34.41 11.51 1.26
CA LEU A 277 34.41 10.47 2.30
C LEU A 277 34.25 11.07 3.70
N GLU A 278 34.50 12.36 3.86
CA GLU A 278 34.41 13.10 5.13
C GLU A 278 33.01 13.66 5.40
N ILE A 279 32.07 13.52 4.46
CA ILE A 279 30.66 13.92 4.65
C ILE A 279 30.05 13.02 5.74
N GLY A 280 29.40 13.63 6.74
CA GLY A 280 28.68 12.92 7.81
C GLY A 280 29.59 12.31 8.89
N PRO A 281 29.02 11.58 9.87
CA PRO A 281 29.79 11.00 10.98
C PRO A 281 30.88 10.04 10.51
N ALA A 282 32.05 10.05 11.14
CA ALA A 282 33.18 9.21 10.77
C ALA A 282 32.86 7.71 10.86
N VAL A 283 32.05 7.32 11.86
CA VAL A 283 31.56 5.96 12.06
C VAL A 283 30.10 5.89 11.65
N ALA A 284 29.78 4.92 10.80
CA ALA A 284 28.41 4.55 10.47
C ALA A 284 28.10 3.22 11.16
N ASP A 285 26.93 3.14 11.79
CA ASP A 285 26.44 1.91 12.47
C ASP A 285 26.12 0.79 11.47
N HIS A 286 26.09 1.11 10.17
CA HIS A 286 25.81 0.17 9.10
C HIS A 286 26.95 0.15 8.08
N ARG A 287 27.19 -1.02 7.49
CA ARG A 287 28.27 -1.18 6.49
C ARG A 287 27.90 -0.64 5.11
N GLY A 288 26.62 -0.37 4.87
CA GLY A 288 26.09 0.02 3.55
C GLY A 288 26.13 -1.14 2.57
N LEU A 289 25.66 -0.88 1.34
CA LEU A 289 25.79 -1.82 0.24
C LEU A 289 27.27 -2.00 -0.15
N ARG A 290 27.56 -3.15 -0.76
CA ARG A 290 28.87 -3.48 -1.33
C ARG A 290 28.72 -3.57 -2.83
N PHE A 291 29.57 -2.84 -3.55
CA PHE A 291 29.63 -2.86 -5.01
C PHE A 291 30.97 -3.45 -5.44
N THR A 292 30.94 -4.32 -6.44
CA THR A 292 32.13 -4.91 -7.06
C THR A 292 32.59 -4.16 -8.32
N ASP A 293 31.69 -3.38 -8.92
CA ASP A 293 31.89 -2.74 -10.21
C ASP A 293 31.07 -1.43 -10.33
N LEU A 294 31.46 -0.60 -11.30
CA LEU A 294 30.82 0.69 -11.56
C LEU A 294 29.41 0.57 -12.16
N HIS A 295 29.10 -0.53 -12.81
CA HIS A 295 27.77 -0.75 -13.38
C HIS A 295 26.71 -0.87 -12.28
N SER A 296 27.01 -1.68 -11.25
CA SER A 296 26.18 -1.83 -10.06
C SER A 296 26.01 -0.53 -9.28
N VAL A 297 27.05 0.32 -9.27
CA VAL A 297 26.98 1.67 -8.68
C VAL A 297 26.01 2.57 -9.45
N HIS A 298 26.13 2.63 -10.78
CA HIS A 298 25.24 3.47 -11.59
C HIS A 298 23.79 2.99 -11.50
N ALA A 299 23.55 1.67 -11.55
CA ALA A 299 22.23 1.10 -11.38
C ALA A 299 21.60 1.49 -10.03
N TRP A 300 22.37 1.50 -8.95
CA TRP A 300 21.90 1.96 -7.65
C TRP A 300 21.61 3.48 -7.62
N ILE A 301 22.48 4.31 -8.22
CA ILE A 301 22.25 5.76 -8.30
C ILE A 301 20.97 6.06 -9.08
N ASP A 302 20.77 5.40 -10.22
CA ASP A 302 19.59 5.58 -11.06
C ASP A 302 18.32 5.15 -10.33
N ALA A 303 18.38 4.05 -9.56
CA ALA A 303 17.27 3.60 -8.72
C ALA A 303 16.95 4.59 -7.57
N GLU A 304 17.96 5.19 -6.95
CA GLU A 304 17.78 6.15 -5.84
C GLU A 304 17.49 7.59 -6.28
N ALA A 305 17.60 7.91 -7.57
CA ALA A 305 17.35 9.27 -8.07
C ALA A 305 15.93 9.78 -7.73
N GLY A 306 14.94 8.88 -7.75
CA GLY A 306 13.56 9.17 -7.35
C GLY A 306 13.38 9.48 -5.86
N ASN A 307 14.36 9.16 -5.03
CA ASN A 307 14.32 9.38 -3.60
C ASN A 307 15.08 10.63 -3.15
N LEU A 308 15.82 11.30 -4.03
CA LEU A 308 16.52 12.54 -3.69
C LEU A 308 15.52 13.67 -3.37
N PRO A 309 15.77 14.49 -2.32
CA PRO A 309 14.92 15.63 -2.00
C PRO A 309 14.76 16.55 -3.22
N GLY A 310 13.53 16.69 -3.74
CA GLY A 310 13.20 17.56 -4.88
C GLY A 310 12.80 16.87 -6.19
N SER A 311 12.88 15.54 -6.30
CA SER A 311 12.48 14.80 -7.52
C SER A 311 10.96 14.51 -7.58
N SER A 312 10.24 14.61 -6.47
CA SER A 312 8.79 14.38 -6.39
C SER A 312 7.91 15.44 -7.10
N ALA A 313 8.51 16.46 -7.74
CA ALA A 313 7.77 17.52 -8.43
C ALA A 313 7.76 17.44 -9.98
N ARG A 314 8.46 16.48 -10.62
CA ARG A 314 8.44 16.38 -12.11
C ARG A 314 8.53 14.94 -12.61
N ARG A 315 7.39 14.27 -12.70
CA ARG A 315 7.14 13.28 -13.75
C ARG A 315 6.03 13.83 -14.66
N ALA A 316 6.41 14.77 -15.52
CA ALA A 316 5.62 15.11 -16.70
C ALA A 316 5.79 13.99 -17.73
N GLN A 317 4.68 13.56 -18.32
CA GLN A 317 4.61 12.52 -19.35
C GLN A 317 5.52 12.86 -20.55
N PRO A 318 6.07 11.86 -21.26
CA PRO A 318 6.77 12.11 -22.52
C PRO A 318 5.75 12.61 -23.55
N GLY A 319 5.85 13.90 -23.89
CA GLY A 319 5.14 14.49 -25.02
C GLY A 319 5.54 13.78 -26.29
N THR A 320 4.53 13.26 -26.99
CA THR A 320 4.61 12.67 -28.32
C THR A 320 5.26 13.65 -29.30
N THR A 321 6.38 13.23 -29.89
CA THR A 321 6.95 13.86 -31.08
C THR A 321 6.00 13.62 -32.25
N GLY A 322 5.19 14.62 -32.59
CA GLY A 322 4.44 14.70 -33.84
C GLY A 322 5.20 15.55 -34.85
N SER A 323 5.84 14.88 -35.80
CA SER A 323 6.35 15.50 -37.03
C SER A 323 5.18 15.75 -37.99
N ARG A 324 4.94 17.01 -38.35
CA ARG A 324 4.64 17.51 -39.71
C ARG A 324 4.43 19.02 -39.68
#